data_AF-A0A7V2Y8J0-F1
#
_entry.id   AF-A0A7V2Y8J0-F1
#
_cell.length_a   1.000
_cell.length_b   1.000
_cell.length_c   1.000
_cell.angle_alpha   90.00
_cell.angle_beta   90.00
_cell.angle_gamma   90.00
#
_symmetry.space_group_name_H-M   'P 1'
#
loop_
_entity.id
_entity.type
_entity.pdbx_description
1 polymer ?
#
loop_
_entity_poly.entity_id
_entity_poly.type
_entity_poly.pdbx_seq_one_letter_code
_entity_poly.pdbx_strand_id
1 'polypeptide(L)'
;MRSRENLRRRLKMPKAVEGWVEEQARLTKPEKIHWVKGTEEELRALMEIAMTVEHTGPHLTFRELNHKVFPKSYLHRSHPTDVARTEQLTFVCLPTKEETGPNNNWMEPGEAKRMLRGLFDGCMRGRTLYVIPYMMGHPDSPYAKPCIQITDSIYVVVSMCIMTRAGERTLKRIGDSENFVKGLHSIGDLDPQRRFIMHFPQENLVMSIGSGYGGNALLGKKCFSLRIASHQGYREGWLAEHMIIMGVEDPEGDVTYILGAFPSACGKTNLAMLDPVLEGYKVTTLGDDIAWINVGPDGRLYAINPESGFFGVAPGTSYKTNPNMMRTLKNDKWYPTLFTNTALDVQTNSPWWEGLGEMPAKLEDWQGNPYDPASGKPAAHPNSRFTVSLYNCPTLSPEFDNPSGVPVSAIIFGGRRSDTIPLVSESFDWTHGVFRASINGSETTTAAIGKVGVVRRDPMAMLPFTGYNMADYFRHWLEIGKRLTKPPRIYSVNWFQKDEEGQFMWPGFGENTRVIKWIIDRIKGKAQAAETPIGLVPRPQDLCLEGLEIERKVLERLLEVRAQEWRKEVAEAEAFYAQFGQRLPQELRHHLENLKKAF
;
A
#
# COMPACT_ATOMS: atom_id res chain seq x y z
N MET A 1 18.49 9.92 51.75
CA MET A 1 18.05 11.17 51.12
C MET A 1 18.83 11.54 49.83
N ARG A 2 19.38 10.55 49.09
CA ARG A 2 20.03 10.76 47.77
C ARG A 2 19.57 9.69 46.75
N SER A 3 18.27 9.43 46.69
CA SER A 3 17.68 8.49 45.72
C SER A 3 16.40 9.01 45.04
N ARG A 4 16.07 10.30 45.21
CA ARG A 4 14.88 10.92 44.60
C ARG A 4 15.19 12.03 43.60
N GLU A 5 16.46 12.35 43.37
CA GLU A 5 16.88 13.51 42.56
C GLU A 5 17.44 13.14 41.18
N ASN A 6 17.33 11.87 40.77
CA ASN A 6 17.59 11.41 39.39
C ASN A 6 16.30 11.09 38.62
N LEU A 7 15.17 11.68 39.00
CA LEU A 7 13.94 11.67 38.20
C LEU A 7 14.06 12.68 37.04
N ARG A 8 14.94 12.37 36.09
CA ARG A 8 14.90 12.94 34.74
C ARG A 8 13.46 12.78 34.22
N ARG A 9 12.81 13.91 33.91
CA ARG A 9 11.47 14.06 33.31
C ARG A 9 10.94 12.75 32.71
N ARG A 10 10.24 11.92 33.50
CA ARG A 10 9.37 10.89 32.93
C ARG A 10 8.28 11.64 32.18
N LEU A 11 8.18 11.44 30.88
CA LEU A 11 6.99 11.86 30.16
C LEU A 11 5.77 11.28 30.88
N LYS A 12 4.83 12.13 31.27
CA LYS A 12 3.57 11.68 31.86
C LYS A 12 2.81 10.92 30.77
N MET A 13 2.59 9.63 30.98
CA MET A 13 1.84 8.80 30.03
C MET A 13 0.38 9.31 29.96
N PRO A 14 -0.21 9.42 28.75
CA PRO A 14 -1.64 9.66 28.60
C PRO A 14 -2.46 8.65 29.39
N LYS A 15 -3.33 9.10 30.31
CA LYS A 15 -4.14 8.21 31.15
C LYS A 15 -5.03 7.28 30.33
N ALA A 16 -5.57 7.76 29.22
CA ALA A 16 -6.41 6.97 28.31
C ALA A 16 -5.62 5.81 27.64
N VAL A 17 -4.35 6.06 27.31
CA VAL A 17 -3.46 5.03 26.73
C VAL A 17 -3.07 4.02 27.80
N GLU A 18 -2.69 4.48 28.98
CA GLU A 18 -2.35 3.60 30.12
C GLU A 18 -3.52 2.70 30.50
N GLY A 19 -4.72 3.26 30.68
CA GLY A 19 -5.92 2.49 31.01
C GLY A 19 -6.28 1.46 29.95
N TRP A 20 -6.16 1.80 28.66
CA TRP A 20 -6.39 0.86 27.57
C TRP A 20 -5.34 -0.27 27.55
N VAL A 21 -4.06 0.05 27.74
CA VAL A 21 -2.98 -0.95 27.82
C VAL A 21 -3.18 -1.89 29.00
N GLU A 22 -3.55 -1.38 30.17
CA GLU A 22 -3.86 -2.19 31.35
C GLU A 22 -5.06 -3.12 31.13
N GLU A 23 -6.10 -2.62 30.46
CA GLU A 23 -7.25 -3.45 30.07
C GLU A 23 -6.82 -4.59 29.16
N GLN A 24 -6.04 -4.30 28.12
CA GLN A 24 -5.57 -5.33 27.20
C GLN A 24 -4.61 -6.31 27.87
N ALA A 25 -3.73 -5.85 28.76
CA ALA A 25 -2.83 -6.71 29.51
C ALA A 25 -3.57 -7.66 30.47
N ARG A 26 -4.67 -7.20 31.11
CA ARG A 26 -5.54 -8.07 31.93
C ARG A 26 -6.18 -9.18 31.09
N LEU A 27 -6.58 -8.88 29.86
CA LEU A 27 -7.14 -9.86 28.92
C LEU A 27 -6.06 -10.84 28.43
N THR A 28 -4.95 -10.33 27.91
CA THR A 28 -3.95 -11.17 27.21
C THR A 28 -2.97 -11.87 28.15
N LYS A 29 -2.84 -11.41 29.40
CA LYS A 29 -2.03 -12.00 30.49
C LYS A 29 -0.54 -12.19 30.11
N PRO A 30 0.16 -11.13 29.66
CA PRO A 30 1.57 -11.20 29.33
C PRO A 30 2.45 -11.36 30.57
N GLU A 31 3.70 -11.78 30.39
CA GLU A 31 4.69 -11.86 31.48
C GLU A 31 5.18 -10.48 31.90
N LYS A 32 5.38 -9.59 30.92
CA LYS A 32 5.82 -8.21 31.13
C LYS A 32 5.30 -7.29 30.03
N ILE A 33 5.25 -5.99 30.32
CA ILE A 33 4.88 -4.93 29.38
C ILE A 33 6.13 -4.12 29.02
N HIS A 34 6.36 -3.93 27.72
CA HIS A 34 7.47 -3.13 27.19
C HIS A 34 6.95 -1.95 26.37
N TRP A 35 7.28 -0.73 26.76
CA TRP A 35 6.91 0.48 26.03
C TRP A 35 7.99 0.83 25.03
N VAL A 36 7.69 0.71 23.74
CA VAL A 36 8.61 0.96 22.65
C VAL A 36 8.84 2.46 22.49
N LYS A 37 10.11 2.84 22.45
CA LYS A 37 10.58 4.21 22.23
C LYS A 37 10.92 4.47 20.76
N GLY A 38 11.26 3.42 20.00
CA GLY A 38 11.57 3.47 18.57
C GLY A 38 12.99 3.94 18.26
N THR A 39 13.92 3.89 19.22
CA THR A 39 15.32 4.29 19.00
C THR A 39 16.13 3.18 18.33
N GLU A 40 17.21 3.54 17.63
CA GLU A 40 18.05 2.55 16.95
C GLU A 40 18.67 1.55 17.93
N GLU A 41 19.05 1.99 19.13
CA GLU A 41 19.61 1.12 20.18
C GLU A 41 18.58 0.11 20.68
N GLU A 42 17.33 0.54 20.87
CA GLU A 42 16.24 -0.35 21.28
C GLU A 42 15.95 -1.40 20.21
N LEU A 43 15.89 -0.99 18.93
CA LEU A 43 15.67 -1.93 17.83
C LEU A 43 16.81 -2.93 17.68
N ARG A 44 18.06 -2.50 17.86
CA ARG A 44 19.22 -3.41 17.83
C ARG A 44 19.14 -4.46 18.94
N ALA A 45 18.84 -4.03 20.18
CA ALA A 45 18.68 -4.95 21.30
C ALA A 45 17.52 -5.94 21.07
N LEU A 46 16.42 -5.49 20.49
CA LEU A 46 15.30 -6.37 20.13
C LEU A 46 15.67 -7.37 19.04
N MET A 47 16.46 -6.97 18.04
CA MET A 47 16.95 -7.88 17.00
C MET A 47 17.90 -8.95 17.56
N GLU A 48 18.79 -8.58 18.49
CA GLU A 48 19.66 -9.54 19.20
C GLU A 48 18.84 -10.58 19.97
N ILE A 49 17.78 -10.15 20.65
CA ILE A 49 16.83 -11.06 21.31
C ILE A 49 16.15 -11.95 20.26
N ALA A 50 15.58 -11.37 19.20
CA ALA A 50 14.83 -12.11 18.20
C ALA A 50 15.67 -13.21 17.52
N MET A 51 16.95 -12.95 17.26
CA MET A 51 17.89 -13.92 16.69
C MET A 51 18.28 -15.06 17.64
N THR A 52 17.98 -14.96 18.94
CA THR A 52 18.38 -15.97 19.93
C THR A 52 17.19 -16.74 20.50
N VAL A 53 16.00 -16.16 20.52
CA VAL A 53 14.83 -16.76 21.20
C VAL A 53 13.65 -17.07 20.29
N GLU A 54 13.52 -16.41 19.13
CA GLU A 54 12.37 -16.63 18.25
C GLU A 54 12.64 -17.76 17.25
N HIS A 55 11.74 -18.74 17.23
CA HIS A 55 11.81 -19.90 16.34
C HIS A 55 10.51 -20.05 15.53
N THR A 56 10.66 -20.50 14.29
CA THR A 56 9.58 -20.95 13.42
C THR A 56 9.86 -22.39 13.03
N GLY A 57 9.13 -23.32 13.66
CA GLY A 57 9.46 -24.74 13.55
C GLY A 57 10.86 -25.03 14.12
N PRO A 58 11.73 -25.78 13.41
CA PRO A 58 13.07 -26.12 13.90
C PRO A 58 14.12 -25.01 13.70
N HIS A 59 13.80 -23.92 13.00
CA HIS A 59 14.75 -22.88 12.63
C HIS A 59 14.56 -21.61 13.46
N LEU A 60 15.64 -20.86 13.69
CA LEU A 60 15.54 -19.49 14.17
C LEU A 60 14.75 -18.65 13.16
N THR A 61 13.79 -17.88 13.66
CA THR A 61 12.96 -16.99 12.84
C THR A 61 13.81 -15.90 12.17
N PHE A 62 14.86 -15.44 12.85
CA PHE A 62 15.72 -14.35 12.40
C PHE A 62 17.16 -14.80 12.16
N ARG A 63 17.80 -14.18 11.16
CA ARG A 63 19.22 -14.35 10.85
C ARG A 63 19.83 -13.04 10.38
N GLU A 64 21.00 -12.69 10.90
CA GLU A 64 21.79 -11.57 10.41
C GLU A 64 22.39 -11.88 9.03
N LEU A 65 22.31 -10.90 8.13
CA LEU A 65 22.81 -11.02 6.76
C LEU A 65 24.17 -10.33 6.61
N ASN A 66 24.83 -10.58 5.48
CA ASN A 66 26.13 -10.00 5.19
C ASN A 66 26.05 -8.47 4.98
N HIS A 67 26.48 -7.71 6.00
CA HIS A 67 26.49 -6.25 5.99
C HIS A 67 27.37 -5.61 4.91
N LYS A 68 28.31 -6.34 4.30
CA LYS A 68 29.08 -5.81 3.15
C LYS A 68 28.27 -5.80 1.87
N VAL A 69 27.26 -6.68 1.75
CA VAL A 69 26.40 -6.80 0.56
C VAL A 69 25.07 -6.08 0.76
N PHE A 70 24.47 -6.24 1.94
CA PHE A 70 23.25 -5.57 2.39
C PHE A 70 23.48 -5.04 3.82
N PRO A 71 23.91 -3.79 3.97
CA PRO A 71 24.17 -3.18 5.27
C PRO A 71 22.96 -3.24 6.22
N LYS A 72 23.23 -3.38 7.53
CA LYS A 72 22.22 -3.41 8.61
C LYS A 72 20.99 -4.26 8.28
N SER A 73 21.15 -5.45 7.68
CA SER A 73 20.04 -6.24 7.18
C SER A 73 19.90 -7.61 7.85
N TYR A 74 18.67 -8.10 7.87
CA TYR A 74 18.29 -9.35 8.51
C TYR A 74 17.28 -10.11 7.65
N LEU A 75 17.35 -11.43 7.70
CA LEU A 75 16.35 -12.34 7.16
C LEU A 75 15.37 -12.75 8.27
N HIS A 76 14.09 -12.72 7.94
CA HIS A 76 12.98 -13.24 8.74
C HIS A 76 12.27 -14.35 7.95
N ARG A 77 12.02 -15.50 8.58
CA ARG A 77 11.23 -16.60 8.01
C ARG A 77 9.92 -16.75 8.77
N SER A 78 8.81 -16.54 8.09
CA SER A 78 7.49 -16.72 8.69
C SER A 78 7.04 -18.18 8.73
N HIS A 79 6.03 -18.47 9.53
CA HIS A 79 5.40 -19.79 9.55
C HIS A 79 4.81 -20.13 8.17
N PRO A 80 4.91 -21.38 7.67
CA PRO A 80 4.46 -21.72 6.32
C PRO A 80 2.96 -21.51 6.06
N THR A 81 2.14 -21.52 7.11
CA THR A 81 0.70 -21.23 7.02
C THR A 81 0.38 -19.73 7.10
N ASP A 82 1.38 -18.87 7.24
CA ASP A 82 1.25 -17.43 7.46
C ASP A 82 2.22 -16.63 6.57
N VAL A 83 1.91 -16.57 5.27
CA VAL A 83 2.79 -16.03 4.21
C VAL A 83 2.13 -14.94 3.35
N ALA A 84 0.86 -14.62 3.63
CA ALA A 84 0.08 -13.64 2.89
C ALA A 84 -1.08 -13.09 3.70
N ARG A 85 -1.68 -12.01 3.20
CA ARG A 85 -2.94 -11.48 3.72
C ARG A 85 -4.07 -12.47 3.45
N THR A 86 -4.96 -12.63 4.42
CA THR A 86 -6.12 -13.55 4.33
C THR A 86 -7.42 -12.75 4.18
N GLU A 87 -7.81 -12.45 2.93
CA GLU A 87 -8.99 -11.61 2.64
C GLU A 87 -10.28 -12.20 3.23
N GLN A 88 -10.45 -13.52 3.15
CA GLN A 88 -11.60 -14.25 3.70
C GLN A 88 -11.67 -14.24 5.24
N LEU A 89 -10.57 -13.91 5.93
CA LEU A 89 -10.50 -13.79 7.39
C LEU A 89 -10.42 -12.33 7.85
N THR A 90 -10.59 -11.40 6.91
CA THR A 90 -10.58 -9.95 7.16
C THR A 90 -12.01 -9.44 7.18
N PHE A 91 -12.42 -8.79 8.27
CA PHE A 91 -13.80 -8.33 8.49
C PHE A 91 -13.87 -6.83 8.77
N VAL A 92 -14.97 -6.21 8.33
CA VAL A 92 -15.37 -4.84 8.67
C VAL A 92 -16.68 -4.91 9.44
N CYS A 93 -16.60 -4.63 10.74
CA CYS A 93 -17.71 -4.77 11.69
C CYS A 93 -18.35 -3.39 11.95
N LEU A 94 -19.18 -2.92 11.01
CA LEU A 94 -20.11 -1.80 11.21
C LEU A 94 -21.45 -2.32 11.79
N PRO A 95 -22.32 -1.44 12.33
CA PRO A 95 -23.59 -1.86 12.93
C PRO A 95 -24.47 -2.72 12.02
N THR A 96 -24.50 -2.40 10.73
CA THR A 96 -25.30 -3.12 9.74
C THR A 96 -24.47 -3.69 8.60
N LYS A 97 -24.93 -4.80 8.01
CA LYS A 97 -24.30 -5.42 6.84
C LYS A 97 -24.33 -4.46 5.64
N GLU A 98 -25.38 -3.66 5.53
CA GLU A 98 -25.61 -2.69 4.47
C GLU A 98 -24.58 -1.55 4.51
N GLU A 99 -24.23 -1.04 5.69
CA GLU A 99 -23.16 -0.03 5.87
C GLU A 99 -21.76 -0.58 5.55
N THR A 100 -21.52 -1.87 5.80
CA THR A 100 -20.27 -2.54 5.41
C THR A 100 -20.18 -2.77 3.90
N GLY A 101 -21.31 -3.09 3.27
CA GLY A 101 -21.45 -3.24 1.83
C GLY A 101 -20.98 -4.59 1.27
N PRO A 102 -21.30 -4.88 0.00
CA PRO A 102 -21.02 -6.18 -0.63
C PRO A 102 -19.52 -6.42 -0.89
N ASN A 103 -18.69 -5.39 -0.80
CA ASN A 103 -17.23 -5.46 -0.97
C ASN A 103 -16.49 -6.01 0.26
N ASN A 104 -17.15 -6.17 1.40
CA ASN A 104 -16.52 -6.50 2.67
C ASN A 104 -17.17 -7.72 3.33
N ASN A 105 -16.39 -8.51 4.06
CA ASN A 105 -16.94 -9.50 4.99
C ASN A 105 -17.46 -8.77 6.24
N TRP A 106 -18.69 -9.09 6.64
CA TRP A 106 -19.35 -8.49 7.79
C TRP A 106 -19.57 -9.52 8.89
N MET A 107 -19.43 -9.08 10.13
CA MET A 107 -19.84 -9.79 11.34
C MET A 107 -20.43 -8.75 12.30
N GLU A 108 -21.47 -9.11 13.05
CA GLU A 108 -22.08 -8.21 14.04
C GLU A 108 -21.01 -7.80 15.08
N PRO A 109 -20.86 -6.50 15.38
CA PRO A 109 -19.76 -6.02 16.23
C PRO A 109 -19.68 -6.67 17.62
N GLY A 110 -20.82 -6.91 18.27
CA GLY A 110 -20.91 -7.59 19.55
C GLY A 110 -20.47 -9.05 19.49
N GLU A 111 -20.92 -9.79 18.48
CA GLU A 111 -20.51 -11.17 18.17
C GLU A 111 -19.00 -11.25 17.93
N ALA A 112 -18.49 -10.41 17.04
CA ALA A 112 -17.07 -10.30 16.73
C ALA A 112 -16.22 -10.08 17.98
N LYS A 113 -16.61 -9.13 18.85
CA LYS A 113 -15.89 -8.86 20.10
C LYS A 113 -15.98 -9.99 21.11
N ARG A 114 -17.13 -10.68 21.23
CA ARG A 114 -17.25 -11.86 22.12
C ARG A 114 -16.31 -12.98 21.66
N MET A 115 -16.29 -13.28 20.36
CA MET A 115 -15.39 -14.27 19.78
C MET A 115 -13.92 -13.89 20.01
N LEU A 116 -13.53 -12.66 19.66
CA LEU A 116 -12.15 -12.20 19.81
C LEU A 116 -11.70 -12.18 21.27
N ARG A 117 -12.55 -11.76 22.21
CA ARG A 117 -12.21 -11.84 23.65
C ARG A 117 -11.86 -13.25 24.08
N GLY A 118 -12.57 -14.26 23.59
CA GLY A 118 -12.24 -15.67 23.84
C GLY A 118 -10.88 -16.08 23.27
N LEU A 119 -10.52 -15.57 22.08
CA LEU A 119 -9.24 -15.86 21.45
C LEU A 119 -8.06 -15.12 22.10
N PHE A 120 -8.27 -13.89 22.56
CA PHE A 120 -7.25 -13.07 23.21
C PHE A 120 -7.04 -13.43 24.69
N ASP A 121 -7.98 -14.09 25.37
CA ASP A 121 -7.83 -14.42 26.78
C ASP A 121 -6.60 -15.29 27.04
N GLY A 122 -5.60 -14.72 27.72
CA GLY A 122 -4.34 -15.39 28.02
C GLY A 122 -3.45 -15.70 26.81
N CYS A 123 -3.69 -15.13 25.63
CA CYS A 123 -2.93 -15.47 24.42
C CYS A 123 -1.45 -15.05 24.48
N MET A 124 -1.07 -14.15 25.40
CA MET A 124 0.31 -13.65 25.57
C MET A 124 1.04 -14.25 26.77
N ARG A 125 0.53 -15.32 27.40
CA ARG A 125 1.24 -15.97 28.53
C ARG A 125 2.65 -16.40 28.12
N GLY A 126 3.64 -16.03 28.94
CA GLY A 126 5.06 -16.29 28.67
C GLY A 126 5.66 -15.43 27.55
N ARG A 127 4.93 -14.42 27.06
CA ARG A 127 5.39 -13.46 26.06
C ARG A 127 5.42 -12.05 26.64
N THR A 128 6.21 -11.19 26.00
CA THR A 128 6.22 -9.75 26.29
C THR A 128 5.09 -9.08 25.50
N LEU A 129 4.32 -8.22 26.17
CA LEU A 129 3.40 -7.30 25.51
C LEU A 129 4.16 -6.02 25.18
N TYR A 130 4.39 -5.78 23.90
CA TYR A 130 4.98 -4.55 23.39
C TYR A 130 3.88 -3.53 23.09
N VAL A 131 4.06 -2.30 23.59
CA VAL A 131 3.22 -1.15 23.26
C VAL A 131 4.01 -0.25 22.32
N ILE A 132 3.49 -0.05 21.12
CA ILE A 132 4.10 0.75 20.05
C ILE A 132 3.26 2.01 19.85
N PRO A 133 3.67 3.17 20.40
CA PRO A 133 3.11 4.46 20.02
C PRO A 133 3.69 4.92 18.68
N TYR A 134 2.86 5.27 17.71
CA TYR A 134 3.31 5.81 16.43
C TYR A 134 2.35 6.81 15.81
N MET A 135 2.89 7.66 14.95
CA MET A 135 2.11 8.57 14.10
C MET A 135 1.99 8.00 12.69
N MET A 136 0.77 8.04 12.15
CA MET A 136 0.51 7.93 10.72
C MET A 136 0.55 9.34 10.13
N GLY A 137 1.56 9.65 9.31
CA GLY A 137 1.87 11.00 8.82
C GLY A 137 2.83 11.79 9.73
N HIS A 138 3.30 12.94 9.25
CA HIS A 138 4.22 13.79 10.02
C HIS A 138 3.56 14.29 11.31
N PRO A 139 4.22 14.28 12.50
CA PRO A 139 3.57 14.62 13.78
C PRO A 139 2.97 16.02 13.86
N ASP A 140 3.53 16.97 13.11
CA ASP A 140 3.05 18.35 13.05
C ASP A 140 1.94 18.57 12.00
N SER A 141 1.62 17.54 11.21
CA SER A 141 0.52 17.59 10.25
C SER A 141 -0.83 17.63 10.97
N PRO A 142 -1.77 18.49 10.57
CA PRO A 142 -3.14 18.44 11.06
C PRO A 142 -3.87 17.17 10.60
N TYR A 143 -3.39 16.52 9.53
CA TYR A 143 -4.00 15.33 8.94
C TYR A 143 -3.44 14.03 9.52
N ALA A 144 -2.33 14.10 10.28
CA ALA A 144 -1.73 12.92 10.89
C ALA A 144 -2.59 12.37 12.04
N LYS A 145 -2.60 11.04 12.18
CA LYS A 145 -3.37 10.34 13.22
C LYS A 145 -2.43 9.68 14.23
N PRO A 146 -2.61 9.91 15.54
CA PRO A 146 -1.90 9.17 16.56
C PRO A 146 -2.48 7.77 16.72
N CYS A 147 -1.60 6.78 16.87
CA CYS A 147 -1.97 5.37 16.94
C CYS A 147 -1.19 4.67 18.05
N ILE A 148 -1.82 3.67 18.67
CA ILE A 148 -1.14 2.72 19.56
C ILE A 148 -1.41 1.31 19.05
N GLN A 149 -0.35 0.54 18.84
CA GLN A 149 -0.44 -0.89 18.59
C GLN A 149 0.15 -1.69 19.76
N ILE A 150 -0.61 -2.65 20.25
CA ILE A 150 -0.18 -3.67 21.19
C ILE A 150 0.13 -4.95 20.42
N THR A 151 1.27 -5.57 20.67
CA THR A 151 1.71 -6.80 20.00
C THR A 151 2.56 -7.67 20.92
N ASP A 152 2.65 -8.97 20.65
CA ASP A 152 3.56 -9.91 21.30
C ASP A 152 4.72 -10.39 20.40
N SER A 153 4.92 -9.72 19.26
CA SER A 153 5.93 -10.08 18.24
C SER A 153 6.98 -8.99 18.06
N ILE A 154 8.27 -9.36 18.17
CA ILE A 154 9.39 -8.44 17.92
C ILE A 154 9.45 -8.05 16.45
N TYR A 155 9.20 -8.99 15.52
CA TYR A 155 9.09 -8.70 14.09
C TYR A 155 8.14 -7.52 13.84
N VAL A 156 6.95 -7.56 14.44
CA VAL A 156 5.96 -6.49 14.31
C VAL A 156 6.47 -5.16 14.88
N VAL A 157 7.15 -5.19 16.04
CA VAL A 157 7.74 -3.97 16.63
C VAL A 157 8.74 -3.33 15.68
N VAL A 158 9.72 -4.09 15.19
CA VAL A 158 10.80 -3.57 14.34
C VAL A 158 10.25 -3.09 13.01
N SER A 159 9.37 -3.88 12.37
CA SER A 159 8.71 -3.48 11.12
C SER A 159 7.85 -2.23 11.30
N MET A 160 7.09 -2.09 12.41
CA MET A 160 6.29 -0.89 12.65
C MET A 160 7.16 0.35 12.91
N CYS A 161 8.30 0.21 13.58
CA CYS A 161 9.25 1.33 13.73
C CYS A 161 9.87 1.76 12.39
N ILE A 162 10.05 0.85 11.43
CA ILE A 162 10.47 1.20 10.06
C ILE A 162 9.31 1.85 9.30
N MET A 163 8.13 1.24 9.33
CA MET A 163 6.97 1.60 8.51
C MET A 163 6.22 2.83 9.00
N THR A 164 6.42 3.26 10.24
CA THR A 164 5.71 4.38 10.86
C THR A 164 6.64 5.25 11.70
N ARG A 165 6.18 6.46 12.05
CA ARG A 165 6.93 7.37 12.92
C ARG A 165 6.68 6.98 14.39
N ALA A 166 7.37 5.94 14.84
CA ALA A 166 7.27 5.40 16.20
C ALA A 166 7.95 6.29 17.25
N GLY A 167 7.39 6.33 18.46
CA GLY A 167 8.02 6.92 19.64
C GLY A 167 7.19 7.97 20.40
N GLU A 168 7.87 8.66 21.30
CA GLU A 168 7.25 9.49 22.36
C GLU A 168 6.45 10.70 21.85
N ARG A 169 6.75 11.21 20.63
CA ARG A 169 5.99 12.33 20.05
C ARG A 169 4.51 11.97 19.88
N THR A 170 4.19 10.70 19.62
CA THR A 170 2.83 10.19 19.55
C THR A 170 2.09 10.40 20.87
N LEU A 171 2.73 10.02 21.99
CA LEU A 171 2.13 10.13 23.32
C LEU A 171 1.87 11.60 23.68
N LYS A 172 2.79 12.52 23.29
CA LYS A 172 2.59 13.97 23.43
C LYS A 172 1.39 14.47 22.61
N ARG A 173 1.25 13.98 21.36
CA ARG A 173 0.14 14.34 20.47
C ARG A 173 -1.21 13.86 21.00
N ILE A 174 -1.25 12.69 21.64
CA ILE A 174 -2.46 12.17 22.29
C ILE A 174 -2.82 13.03 23.50
N GLY A 175 -1.85 13.36 24.37
CA GLY A 175 -2.09 14.19 25.54
C GLY A 175 -3.13 13.57 26.48
N ASP A 176 -4.19 14.30 26.82
CA ASP A 176 -5.29 13.80 27.64
C ASP A 176 -6.50 13.31 26.80
N SER A 177 -6.35 13.20 25.48
CA SER A 177 -7.41 12.76 24.57
C SER A 177 -7.62 11.24 24.57
N GLU A 178 -8.86 10.81 24.41
CA GLU A 178 -9.22 9.42 24.11
C GLU A 178 -9.22 9.11 22.61
N ASN A 179 -9.07 10.15 21.77
CA ASN A 179 -9.13 10.04 20.31
C ASN A 179 -7.77 9.63 19.72
N PHE A 180 -7.50 8.33 19.72
CA PHE A 180 -6.38 7.70 19.02
C PHE A 180 -6.82 6.36 18.44
N VAL A 181 -6.13 5.91 17.40
CA VAL A 181 -6.42 4.61 16.77
C VAL A 181 -5.81 3.49 17.60
N LYS A 182 -6.61 2.46 17.90
CA LYS A 182 -6.28 1.34 18.79
C LYS A 182 -6.05 0.07 17.99
N GLY A 183 -4.92 -0.59 18.22
CA GLY A 183 -4.58 -1.86 17.57
C GLY A 183 -4.20 -2.92 18.57
N LEU A 184 -4.97 -3.99 18.68
CA LEU A 184 -4.59 -5.17 19.45
C LEU A 184 -4.16 -6.28 18.49
N HIS A 185 -2.95 -6.77 18.67
CA HIS A 185 -2.38 -7.84 17.86
C HIS A 185 -1.78 -8.94 18.75
N SER A 186 -1.94 -10.20 18.35
CA SER A 186 -1.19 -11.33 18.88
C SER A 186 -0.94 -12.38 17.79
N ILE A 187 0.25 -12.97 17.74
CA ILE A 187 0.49 -14.11 16.83
C ILE A 187 -0.32 -15.34 17.22
N GLY A 188 -0.79 -15.43 18.47
CA GLY A 188 -1.54 -16.56 19.00
C GLY A 188 -0.79 -17.88 18.87
N ASP A 189 -1.48 -18.89 18.37
CA ASP A 189 -0.97 -20.24 18.05
C ASP A 189 -0.70 -20.44 16.56
N LEU A 190 -0.89 -19.39 15.74
CA LEU A 190 -0.77 -19.41 14.27
C LEU A 190 -1.71 -20.40 13.56
N ASP A 191 -2.73 -20.94 14.25
CA ASP A 191 -3.74 -21.80 13.66
C ASP A 191 -4.58 -21.00 12.64
N PRO A 192 -4.56 -21.36 11.34
CA PRO A 192 -5.35 -20.68 10.32
C PRO A 192 -6.87 -20.66 10.60
N GLN A 193 -7.40 -21.63 11.37
CA GLN A 193 -8.81 -21.67 11.74
C GLN A 193 -9.18 -20.67 12.84
N ARG A 194 -8.18 -20.15 13.56
CA ARG A 194 -8.33 -19.19 14.66
C ARG A 194 -7.70 -17.84 14.32
N ARG A 195 -7.49 -17.58 13.02
CA ARG A 195 -6.93 -16.33 12.50
C ARG A 195 -8.03 -15.37 12.08
N PHE A 196 -7.97 -14.14 12.58
CA PHE A 196 -8.94 -13.10 12.27
C PHE A 196 -8.28 -11.72 12.25
N ILE A 197 -8.70 -10.88 11.29
CA ILE A 197 -8.31 -9.47 11.21
C ILE A 197 -9.59 -8.63 11.15
N MET A 198 -10.02 -8.09 12.28
CA MET A 198 -11.30 -7.41 12.39
C MET A 198 -11.13 -5.92 12.64
N HIS A 199 -11.93 -5.14 11.92
CA HIS A 199 -11.93 -3.68 11.96
C HIS A 199 -13.25 -3.21 12.56
N PHE A 200 -13.20 -2.28 13.50
CA PHE A 200 -14.34 -1.64 14.13
C PHE A 200 -14.27 -0.13 13.83
N PRO A 201 -14.75 0.32 12.66
CA PRO A 201 -14.48 1.68 12.17
C PRO A 201 -15.08 2.80 13.03
N GLN A 202 -16.17 2.53 13.75
CA GLN A 202 -16.77 3.51 14.67
C GLN A 202 -15.90 3.80 15.90
N GLU A 203 -15.04 2.84 16.28
CA GLU A 203 -14.21 2.89 17.48
C GLU A 203 -12.74 3.16 17.18
N ASN A 204 -12.38 3.33 15.91
CA ASN A 204 -10.99 3.42 15.45
C ASN A 204 -10.15 2.23 15.97
N LEU A 205 -10.73 1.04 15.97
CA LEU A 205 -10.14 -0.15 16.60
C LEU A 205 -9.89 -1.24 15.55
N VAL A 206 -8.72 -1.86 15.61
CA VAL A 206 -8.42 -3.11 14.91
C VAL A 206 -7.96 -4.15 15.91
N MET A 207 -8.48 -5.37 15.74
CA MET A 207 -8.10 -6.55 16.51
C MET A 207 -7.64 -7.63 15.54
N SER A 208 -6.40 -8.09 15.68
CA SER A 208 -5.79 -9.10 14.82
C SER A 208 -5.19 -10.23 15.65
N ILE A 209 -5.50 -11.48 15.31
CA ILE A 209 -4.97 -12.63 16.01
C ILE A 209 -4.64 -13.77 15.04
N GLY A 210 -3.61 -14.56 15.35
CA GLY A 210 -3.27 -15.79 14.62
C GLY A 210 -2.39 -15.59 13.38
N SER A 211 -1.80 -14.41 13.20
CA SER A 211 -0.89 -14.09 12.09
C SER A 211 0.13 -13.05 12.50
N GLY A 212 1.41 -13.27 12.22
CA GLY A 212 2.49 -12.29 12.34
C GLY A 212 2.88 -11.63 11.01
N TYR A 213 2.23 -12.00 9.90
CA TYR A 213 2.67 -11.63 8.55
C TYR A 213 2.09 -10.32 8.01
N GLY A 214 2.98 -9.39 7.63
CA GLY A 214 2.65 -8.25 6.78
C GLY A 214 1.40 -7.48 7.20
N GLY A 215 0.47 -7.24 6.25
CA GLY A 215 -0.74 -6.45 6.50
C GLY A 215 -1.74 -7.04 7.51
N ASN A 216 -1.57 -8.29 7.96
CA ASN A 216 -2.39 -8.84 9.04
C ASN A 216 -1.90 -8.36 10.42
N ALA A 217 -0.59 -8.10 10.55
CA ALA A 217 0.08 -7.83 11.82
C ALA A 217 0.64 -6.40 11.92
N LEU A 218 1.10 -5.82 10.82
CA LEU A 218 1.53 -4.43 10.73
C LEU A 218 0.30 -3.53 10.60
N LEU A 219 -0.38 -3.25 11.70
CA LEU A 219 -1.73 -2.66 11.68
C LEU A 219 -1.76 -1.25 11.11
N GLY A 220 -0.66 -0.49 11.22
CA GLY A 220 -0.50 0.80 10.54
C GLY A 220 -0.65 0.68 9.03
N LYS A 221 -0.21 -0.44 8.44
CA LYS A 221 -0.04 -0.59 6.99
C LYS A 221 -1.34 -0.55 6.20
N LYS A 222 -2.24 -1.53 6.30
CA LYS A 222 -3.53 -1.53 5.54
C LYS A 222 -4.74 -1.40 6.43
N CYS A 223 -4.66 -1.91 7.66
CA CYS A 223 -5.77 -1.91 8.60
C CYS A 223 -6.12 -0.49 9.03
N PHE A 224 -5.11 0.31 9.40
CA PHE A 224 -5.32 1.71 9.75
C PHE A 224 -5.29 2.61 8.54
N SER A 225 -4.21 2.61 7.75
CA SER A 225 -4.00 3.62 6.70
C SER A 225 -5.07 3.64 5.59
N LEU A 226 -5.80 2.53 5.38
CA LEU A 226 -6.88 2.44 4.40
C LEU A 226 -8.23 2.09 5.03
N ARG A 227 -8.37 0.98 5.76
CA ARG A 227 -9.70 0.54 6.21
C ARG A 227 -10.30 1.48 7.25
N ILE A 228 -9.62 1.67 8.39
CA ILE A 228 -10.10 2.63 9.40
C ILE A 228 -10.05 4.05 8.84
N ALA A 229 -8.96 4.43 8.17
CA ALA A 229 -8.77 5.77 7.62
C ALA A 229 -9.81 6.15 6.55
N SER A 230 -10.24 5.25 5.68
CA SER A 230 -11.26 5.56 4.66
C SER A 230 -12.61 5.88 5.28
N HIS A 231 -12.98 5.18 6.36
CA HIS A 231 -14.18 5.49 7.13
C HIS A 231 -14.02 6.79 7.95
N GLN A 232 -12.84 7.07 8.52
CA GLN A 232 -12.55 8.36 9.14
C GLN A 232 -12.65 9.50 8.12
N GLY A 233 -12.03 9.35 6.95
CA GLY A 233 -12.07 10.30 5.85
C GLY A 233 -13.48 10.54 5.33
N TYR A 234 -14.30 9.50 5.24
CA TYR A 234 -15.73 9.65 4.93
C TYR A 234 -16.46 10.56 5.92
N ARG A 235 -16.23 10.37 7.23
CA ARG A 235 -16.86 11.18 8.28
C ARG A 235 -16.31 12.59 8.40
N GLU A 236 -15.03 12.77 8.10
CA GLU A 236 -14.29 14.02 8.32
C GLU A 236 -14.12 14.85 7.03
N GLY A 237 -14.47 14.30 5.86
CA GLY A 237 -14.41 15.01 4.59
C GLY A 237 -13.03 15.01 3.91
N TRP A 238 -12.32 13.88 3.94
CA TRP A 238 -11.04 13.67 3.24
C TRP A 238 -10.94 12.24 2.69
N LEU A 239 -9.91 11.92 1.91
CA LEU A 239 -9.76 10.63 1.21
C LEU A 239 -8.53 9.86 1.71
N ALA A 240 -8.70 8.58 2.00
CA ALA A 240 -7.61 7.65 2.32
C ALA A 240 -7.48 6.63 1.20
N GLU A 241 -6.42 6.74 0.41
CA GLU A 241 -6.36 6.12 -0.92
C GLU A 241 -5.13 5.22 -1.09
N HIS A 242 -5.32 4.15 -1.86
CA HIS A 242 -4.27 3.21 -2.22
C HIS A 242 -3.43 3.73 -3.40
N MET A 243 -2.76 4.85 -3.17
CA MET A 243 -2.07 5.62 -4.20
C MET A 243 -0.59 5.84 -3.90
N ILE A 244 0.24 5.78 -4.94
CA ILE A 244 1.57 6.37 -4.91
C ILE A 244 1.46 7.90 -4.82
N ILE A 245 2.55 8.53 -4.38
CA ILE A 245 2.74 9.97 -4.48
C ILE A 245 4.12 10.20 -5.10
N MET A 246 4.16 10.77 -6.30
CA MET A 246 5.39 11.11 -7.00
C MET A 246 5.41 12.58 -7.39
N GLY A 247 6.58 13.21 -7.29
CA GLY A 247 6.87 14.53 -7.84
C GLY A 247 7.70 14.38 -9.11
N VAL A 248 7.30 15.04 -10.19
CA VAL A 248 8.02 15.03 -11.46
C VAL A 248 8.50 16.44 -11.75
N GLU A 249 9.81 16.64 -11.67
CA GLU A 249 10.49 17.86 -12.10
C GLU A 249 10.74 17.76 -13.61
N ASP A 250 10.29 18.75 -14.36
CA ASP A 250 10.52 18.84 -15.80
C ASP A 250 11.82 19.64 -16.11
N PRO A 251 12.24 19.73 -17.39
CA PRO A 251 13.46 20.45 -17.75
C PRO A 251 13.46 21.95 -17.43
N GLU A 252 12.28 22.55 -17.18
CA GLU A 252 12.14 23.96 -16.77
C GLU A 252 12.33 24.11 -15.24
N GLY A 253 12.41 22.99 -14.49
CA GLY A 253 12.54 22.95 -13.04
C GLY A 253 11.20 22.94 -12.29
N ASP A 254 10.08 22.88 -13.01
CA ASP A 254 8.75 22.87 -12.40
C ASP A 254 8.38 21.47 -11.90
N VAL A 255 7.93 21.37 -10.64
CA VAL A 255 7.50 20.10 -10.06
C VAL A 255 5.99 19.91 -10.17
N THR A 256 5.58 18.82 -10.81
CA THR A 256 4.18 18.36 -10.87
C THR A 256 4.00 17.13 -9.96
N TYR A 257 3.08 17.22 -8.99
CA TYR A 257 2.76 16.07 -8.13
C TYR A 257 1.60 15.25 -8.68
N ILE A 258 1.83 13.94 -8.77
CA ILE A 258 0.94 12.97 -9.38
C ILE A 258 0.64 11.86 -8.37
N LEU A 259 -0.64 11.53 -8.23
CA LEU A 259 -1.09 10.34 -7.52
C LEU A 259 -1.33 9.20 -8.50
N GLY A 260 -1.15 7.96 -8.05
CA GLY A 260 -1.38 6.79 -8.90
C GLY A 260 -1.93 5.58 -8.14
N ALA A 261 -3.14 5.14 -8.48
CA ALA A 261 -3.79 3.95 -7.92
C ALA A 261 -3.71 2.78 -8.92
N PHE A 262 -3.10 1.69 -8.46
CA PHE A 262 -2.87 0.49 -9.25
C PHE A 262 -3.10 -0.75 -8.38
N PRO A 263 -3.86 -1.75 -8.86
CA PRO A 263 -3.92 -3.05 -8.23
C PRO A 263 -2.54 -3.71 -8.11
N SER A 264 -2.48 -4.81 -7.35
CA SER A 264 -1.24 -5.59 -7.25
C SER A 264 -0.75 -6.05 -8.62
N ALA A 265 0.57 -6.22 -8.77
CA ALA A 265 1.23 -6.64 -10.02
C ALA A 265 1.03 -5.71 -11.23
N CYS A 266 0.69 -4.43 -11.01
CA CYS A 266 0.53 -3.42 -12.07
C CYS A 266 1.67 -2.37 -12.11
N GLY A 267 2.82 -2.65 -11.51
CA GLY A 267 4.02 -1.80 -11.61
C GLY A 267 4.03 -0.54 -10.71
N LYS A 268 3.19 -0.52 -9.67
CA LYS A 268 3.00 0.63 -8.77
C LYS A 268 4.32 1.20 -8.20
N THR A 269 5.12 0.36 -7.56
CA THR A 269 6.42 0.77 -6.97
C THR A 269 7.44 1.20 -8.03
N ASN A 270 7.38 0.63 -9.24
CA ASN A 270 8.25 1.05 -10.35
C ASN A 270 7.87 2.45 -10.85
N LEU A 271 6.58 2.77 -10.88
CA LEU A 271 6.13 4.12 -11.25
C LEU A 271 6.47 5.16 -10.16
N ALA A 272 6.28 4.82 -8.89
CA ALA A 272 6.61 5.71 -7.77
C ALA A 272 8.10 6.08 -7.71
N MET A 273 8.96 5.22 -8.24
CA MET A 273 10.42 5.38 -8.29
C MET A 273 10.95 5.35 -9.73
N LEU A 274 10.13 5.83 -10.67
CA LEU A 274 10.44 5.83 -12.10
C LEU A 274 11.82 6.42 -12.35
N ASP A 275 12.64 5.73 -13.14
CA ASP A 275 13.93 6.22 -13.61
C ASP A 275 13.74 6.79 -15.02
N PRO A 276 13.77 8.13 -15.21
CA PRO A 276 13.38 8.73 -16.46
C PRO A 276 14.34 8.44 -17.60
N VAL A 277 13.80 8.11 -18.78
CA VAL A 277 14.59 7.98 -20.03
C VAL A 277 14.71 9.30 -20.80
N LEU A 278 13.86 10.28 -20.49
CA LEU A 278 13.87 11.60 -21.13
C LEU A 278 14.81 12.55 -20.38
N GLU A 279 15.69 13.22 -21.10
CA GLU A 279 16.64 14.17 -20.53
C GLU A 279 15.93 15.34 -19.84
N GLY A 280 16.51 15.79 -18.72
CA GLY A 280 15.99 16.90 -17.91
C GLY A 280 14.82 16.54 -16.99
N TYR A 281 14.16 15.40 -17.17
CA TYR A 281 13.13 14.93 -16.24
C TYR A 281 13.74 14.26 -15.02
N LYS A 282 13.24 14.60 -13.82
CA LYS A 282 13.58 13.90 -12.58
C LYS A 282 12.32 13.49 -11.85
N VAL A 283 12.35 12.30 -11.25
CA VAL A 283 11.24 11.78 -10.45
C VAL A 283 11.70 11.62 -9.00
N THR A 284 10.91 12.17 -8.08
CA THR A 284 11.06 11.95 -6.64
C THR A 284 9.81 11.26 -6.09
N THR A 285 10.00 10.47 -5.04
CA THR A 285 8.91 9.74 -4.37
C THR A 285 8.60 10.35 -3.02
N LEU A 286 7.32 10.49 -2.69
CA LEU A 286 6.87 10.70 -1.30
C LEU A 286 6.33 9.39 -0.70
N GLY A 287 5.91 8.44 -1.54
CA GLY A 287 5.38 7.15 -1.12
C GLY A 287 4.94 6.30 -2.31
N ASP A 288 4.98 4.98 -2.15
CA ASP A 288 4.63 4.03 -3.21
C ASP A 288 3.35 3.22 -2.92
N ASP A 289 2.64 3.53 -1.83
CA ASP A 289 1.54 2.67 -1.37
C ASP A 289 0.27 3.42 -0.99
N ILE A 290 0.36 4.42 -0.11
CA ILE A 290 -0.79 5.10 0.49
C ILE A 290 -0.68 6.62 0.34
N ALA A 291 -1.82 7.27 0.06
CA ALA A 291 -1.97 8.71 0.12
C ALA A 291 -3.18 9.10 0.98
N TRP A 292 -3.00 10.04 1.91
CA TRP A 292 -4.10 10.72 2.58
C TRP A 292 -4.28 12.11 1.97
N ILE A 293 -5.46 12.37 1.43
CA ILE A 293 -5.73 13.48 0.52
C ILE A 293 -6.81 14.38 1.12
N ASN A 294 -6.49 15.67 1.26
CA ASN A 294 -7.36 16.68 1.86
C ASN A 294 -7.63 17.81 0.88
N VAL A 295 -8.77 18.49 1.03
CA VAL A 295 -9.05 19.75 0.32
C VAL A 295 -8.33 20.88 1.05
N GLY A 296 -7.33 21.46 0.41
CA GLY A 296 -6.56 22.58 0.94
C GLY A 296 -7.36 23.90 0.95
N PRO A 297 -6.89 24.92 1.68
CA PRO A 297 -7.57 26.21 1.80
C PRO A 297 -7.64 26.99 0.47
N ASP A 298 -6.81 26.65 -0.51
CA ASP A 298 -6.81 27.24 -1.85
C ASP A 298 -7.70 26.49 -2.86
N GLY A 299 -8.44 25.47 -2.38
CA GLY A 299 -9.37 24.66 -3.16
C GLY A 299 -8.72 23.58 -4.05
N ARG A 300 -7.41 23.30 -3.88
CA ARG A 300 -6.72 22.13 -4.46
C ARG A 300 -6.78 20.92 -3.54
N LEU A 301 -6.51 19.73 -4.08
CA LEU A 301 -6.19 18.56 -3.27
C LEU A 301 -4.73 18.59 -2.81
N TYR A 302 -4.49 18.20 -1.56
CA TYR A 302 -3.17 18.04 -0.96
C TYR A 302 -2.99 16.62 -0.44
N ALA A 303 -1.85 15.99 -0.74
CA ALA A 303 -1.57 14.62 -0.33
C ALA A 303 -0.38 14.53 0.64
N ILE A 304 -0.52 13.69 1.66
CA ILE A 304 0.59 13.24 2.52
C ILE A 304 0.74 11.73 2.42
N ASN A 305 1.98 11.22 2.57
CA ASN A 305 2.20 9.80 2.82
C ASN A 305 2.12 9.53 4.34
N PRO A 306 1.17 8.70 4.80
CA PRO A 306 1.06 8.37 6.21
C PRO A 306 2.12 7.36 6.69
N GLU A 307 2.78 6.62 5.79
CA GLU A 307 3.85 5.65 6.10
C GLU A 307 5.24 6.32 6.11
N SER A 308 6.24 5.63 6.69
CA SER A 308 7.67 6.01 6.69
C SER A 308 8.62 4.89 6.28
N GLY A 309 8.08 3.78 5.78
CA GLY A 309 8.86 2.70 5.18
C GLY A 309 8.20 2.13 3.93
N PHE A 310 8.97 1.38 3.17
CA PHE A 310 8.50 0.52 2.08
C PHE A 310 8.33 -0.91 2.57
N PHE A 311 7.21 -1.52 2.19
CA PHE A 311 6.94 -2.94 2.42
C PHE A 311 6.66 -3.64 1.08
N GLY A 312 7.69 -3.67 0.23
CA GLY A 312 7.60 -4.10 -1.16
C GLY A 312 7.68 -5.61 -1.32
N VAL A 313 7.11 -6.11 -2.43
CA VAL A 313 7.31 -7.50 -2.88
C VAL A 313 8.71 -7.63 -3.45
N ALA A 314 9.50 -8.60 -2.98
CA ALA A 314 10.87 -8.79 -3.43
C ALA A 314 10.95 -9.36 -4.87
N PRO A 315 10.28 -10.49 -5.22
CA PRO A 315 10.33 -11.07 -6.55
C PRO A 315 10.03 -10.08 -7.67
N GLY A 316 10.88 -10.07 -8.70
CA GLY A 316 10.84 -9.15 -9.83
C GLY A 316 11.53 -7.78 -9.61
N THR A 317 11.93 -7.45 -8.38
CA THR A 317 12.72 -6.23 -8.11
C THR A 317 14.20 -6.47 -8.45
N SER A 318 14.77 -5.66 -9.32
CA SER A 318 16.20 -5.72 -9.67
C SER A 318 16.70 -4.38 -10.20
N TYR A 319 18.01 -4.28 -10.51
CA TYR A 319 18.55 -3.08 -11.14
C TYR A 319 17.97 -2.82 -12.54
N LYS A 320 17.47 -3.86 -13.22
CA LYS A 320 16.82 -3.72 -14.53
C LYS A 320 15.41 -3.13 -14.42
N THR A 321 14.68 -3.45 -13.35
CA THR A 321 13.26 -3.07 -13.21
C THR A 321 13.04 -1.89 -12.27
N ASN A 322 13.85 -1.77 -11.21
CA ASN A 322 13.77 -0.71 -10.21
C ASN A 322 15.15 -0.46 -9.55
N PRO A 323 16.07 0.24 -10.24
CA PRO A 323 17.40 0.53 -9.71
C PRO A 323 17.33 1.41 -8.44
N ASN A 324 16.33 2.28 -8.32
CA ASN A 324 16.12 3.13 -7.14
C ASN A 324 15.79 2.30 -5.89
N MET A 325 14.94 1.28 -6.00
CA MET A 325 14.67 0.37 -4.89
C MET A 325 15.90 -0.46 -4.53
N MET A 326 16.67 -0.97 -5.50
CA MET A 326 17.90 -1.69 -5.20
C MET A 326 18.93 -0.82 -4.46
N ARG A 327 19.08 0.45 -4.84
CA ARG A 327 19.89 1.43 -4.10
C ARG A 327 19.35 1.67 -2.70
N THR A 328 18.03 1.74 -2.54
CA THR A 328 17.36 1.90 -1.24
C THR A 328 17.67 0.73 -0.29
N LEU A 329 17.58 -0.51 -0.79
CA LEU A 329 17.84 -1.73 -0.02
C LEU A 329 19.31 -1.91 0.39
N LYS A 330 20.24 -1.27 -0.32
CA LYS A 330 21.69 -1.33 -0.05
C LYS A 330 22.21 -0.14 0.76
N ASN A 331 21.34 0.77 1.15
CA ASN A 331 21.70 1.95 1.92
C ASN A 331 21.61 1.66 3.44
N ASP A 332 22.39 2.38 4.25
CA ASP A 332 22.54 2.14 5.69
C ASP A 332 22.23 3.37 6.56
N LYS A 333 21.71 4.43 5.94
CA LYS A 333 21.39 5.72 6.57
C LYS A 333 20.48 5.59 7.79
N TRP A 334 19.44 4.77 7.72
CA TRP A 334 18.39 4.73 8.75
C TRP A 334 17.75 3.35 8.90
N TYR A 335 17.52 2.91 10.15
CA TYR A 335 16.93 1.62 10.57
C TYR A 335 17.49 0.36 9.86
N PRO A 336 17.26 -0.85 10.39
CA PRO A 336 17.63 -2.06 9.67
C PRO A 336 16.69 -2.33 8.47
N THR A 337 17.18 -3.10 7.49
CA THR A 337 16.34 -3.67 6.42
C THR A 337 15.96 -5.10 6.77
N LEU A 338 14.67 -5.44 6.72
CA LEU A 338 14.19 -6.79 6.96
C LEU A 338 13.75 -7.45 5.66
N PHE A 339 14.38 -8.55 5.27
CA PHE A 339 13.93 -9.43 4.20
C PHE A 339 13.07 -10.54 4.81
N THR A 340 11.87 -10.76 4.29
CA THR A 340 10.92 -11.75 4.81
C THR A 340 10.61 -12.80 3.75
N ASN A 341 10.96 -14.05 4.02
CA ASN A 341 10.75 -15.21 3.12
C ASN A 341 11.46 -15.10 1.76
N THR A 342 12.54 -14.36 1.66
CA THR A 342 13.45 -14.48 0.50
C THR A 342 14.24 -15.78 0.60
N ALA A 343 14.78 -16.26 -0.51
CA ALA A 343 15.82 -17.28 -0.48
C ALA A 343 17.10 -16.70 0.14
N LEU A 344 18.04 -17.56 0.49
CA LEU A 344 19.34 -17.19 1.05
C LEU A 344 20.47 -17.84 0.25
N ASP A 345 21.36 -17.03 -0.30
CA ASP A 345 22.67 -17.49 -0.75
C ASP A 345 23.53 -17.85 0.46
N VAL A 346 23.78 -19.14 0.64
CA VAL A 346 24.52 -19.65 1.80
C VAL A 346 26.01 -19.32 1.73
N GLN A 347 26.56 -19.03 0.55
CA GLN A 347 27.97 -18.70 0.38
C GLN A 347 28.24 -17.25 0.75
N THR A 348 27.38 -16.34 0.31
CA THR A 348 27.55 -14.91 0.58
C THR A 348 26.75 -14.42 1.79
N ASN A 349 25.90 -15.26 2.37
CA ASN A 349 24.94 -14.92 3.44
C ASN A 349 24.07 -13.70 3.05
N SER A 350 23.52 -13.72 1.83
CA SER A 350 22.75 -12.61 1.25
C SER A 350 21.40 -13.08 0.72
N PRO A 351 20.35 -12.22 0.75
CA PRO A 351 19.04 -12.59 0.26
C PRO A 351 19.04 -12.73 -1.26
N TRP A 352 18.22 -13.64 -1.77
CA TRP A 352 17.99 -13.84 -3.20
C TRP A 352 16.50 -14.06 -3.48
N TRP A 353 16.05 -13.70 -4.68
CA TRP A 353 14.69 -13.93 -5.17
C TRP A 353 14.65 -13.97 -6.70
N GLU A 354 13.58 -14.54 -7.24
CA GLU A 354 13.35 -14.64 -8.67
C GLU A 354 13.36 -13.25 -9.32
N GLY A 355 14.20 -13.08 -10.34
CA GLY A 355 14.35 -11.83 -11.08
C GLY A 355 15.41 -10.87 -10.54
N LEU A 356 16.05 -11.16 -9.39
CA LEU A 356 17.16 -10.33 -8.87
C LEU A 356 18.39 -10.34 -9.78
N GLY A 357 18.75 -11.53 -10.28
CA GLY A 357 19.94 -11.77 -11.08
C GLY A 357 20.15 -13.27 -11.33
N GLU A 358 21.37 -13.66 -11.67
CA GLU A 358 21.75 -15.07 -11.80
C GLU A 358 21.52 -15.82 -10.48
N MET A 359 21.08 -17.08 -10.58
CA MET A 359 20.79 -17.92 -9.42
C MET A 359 22.09 -18.49 -8.81
N PRO A 360 22.37 -18.27 -7.51
CA PRO A 360 23.52 -18.85 -6.84
C PRO A 360 23.53 -20.38 -6.87
N ALA A 361 24.73 -20.97 -6.89
CA ALA A 361 24.91 -22.42 -6.94
C ALA A 361 24.43 -23.15 -5.66
N LYS A 362 24.43 -22.45 -4.51
CA LYS A 362 23.95 -22.97 -3.24
C LYS A 362 22.94 -21.99 -2.62
N LEU A 363 21.67 -22.34 -2.69
CA LEU A 363 20.57 -21.59 -2.09
C LEU A 363 19.90 -22.41 -0.99
N GLU A 364 19.51 -21.73 0.08
CA GLU A 364 18.39 -22.16 0.91
C GLU A 364 17.11 -21.49 0.40
N ASP A 365 16.03 -22.25 0.32
CA ASP A 365 14.70 -21.71 0.05
C ASP A 365 14.19 -20.84 1.21
N TRP A 366 13.04 -20.21 1.01
CA TRP A 366 12.43 -19.35 2.01
C TRP A 366 12.04 -20.05 3.32
N GLN A 367 11.93 -21.38 3.32
CA GLN A 367 11.66 -22.19 4.51
C GLN A 367 12.95 -22.66 5.21
N GLY A 368 14.11 -22.49 4.57
CA GLY A 368 15.42 -22.90 5.09
C GLY A 368 15.90 -24.26 4.62
N ASN A 369 15.24 -24.87 3.65
CA ASN A 369 15.70 -26.12 3.06
C ASN A 369 16.70 -25.84 1.92
N PRO A 370 17.66 -26.75 1.66
CA PRO A 370 18.45 -26.69 0.43
C PRO A 370 17.52 -26.63 -0.79
N TYR A 371 17.72 -25.64 -1.65
CA TYR A 371 16.89 -25.42 -2.82
C TYR A 371 17.31 -26.34 -3.97
N ASP A 372 16.32 -27.04 -4.55
CA ASP A 372 16.48 -27.85 -5.76
C ASP A 372 15.87 -27.13 -6.97
N PRO A 373 16.68 -26.63 -7.92
CA PRO A 373 16.19 -26.02 -9.16
C PRO A 373 15.32 -26.95 -10.02
N ALA A 374 15.52 -28.28 -9.92
CA ALA A 374 14.72 -29.24 -10.68
C ALA A 374 13.29 -29.40 -10.14
N SER A 375 12.99 -28.87 -8.95
CA SER A 375 11.66 -28.95 -8.33
C SER A 375 10.58 -28.14 -9.06
N GLY A 376 10.98 -27.17 -9.89
CA GLY A 376 10.06 -26.25 -10.59
C GLY A 376 9.32 -25.26 -9.68
N LYS A 377 9.63 -25.25 -8.37
CA LYS A 377 9.08 -24.30 -7.40
C LYS A 377 10.02 -23.10 -7.23
N PRO A 378 9.52 -21.90 -6.91
CA PRO A 378 10.40 -20.76 -6.64
C PRO A 378 11.19 -20.95 -5.33
N ALA A 379 12.41 -20.43 -5.29
CA ALA A 379 13.28 -20.43 -4.12
C ALA A 379 12.79 -19.43 -3.06
N ALA A 380 12.45 -18.20 -3.47
CA ALA A 380 11.80 -17.24 -2.59
C ALA A 380 10.28 -17.46 -2.60
N HIS A 381 9.61 -17.13 -1.50
CA HIS A 381 8.15 -17.13 -1.53
C HIS A 381 7.67 -16.07 -2.56
N PRO A 382 6.66 -16.34 -3.42
CA PRO A 382 6.19 -15.37 -4.42
C PRO A 382 5.70 -14.04 -3.84
N ASN A 383 5.25 -14.04 -2.59
CA ASN A 383 4.85 -12.85 -1.83
C ASN A 383 5.91 -12.40 -0.81
N SER A 384 7.15 -12.89 -0.90
CA SER A 384 8.25 -12.46 -0.03
C SER A 384 8.47 -10.96 -0.11
N ARG A 385 8.95 -10.38 0.99
CA ARG A 385 8.94 -8.94 1.22
C ARG A 385 10.31 -8.42 1.61
N PHE A 386 10.51 -7.14 1.37
CA PHE A 386 11.48 -6.35 2.12
C PHE A 386 10.73 -5.26 2.90
N THR A 387 11.24 -4.93 4.09
CA THR A 387 10.81 -3.78 4.91
C THR A 387 12.02 -2.87 5.05
N VAL A 388 11.95 -1.66 4.49
CA VAL A 388 13.08 -0.71 4.48
C VAL A 388 12.58 0.71 4.72
N SER A 389 13.38 1.55 5.38
CA SER A 389 13.04 2.95 5.64
C SER A 389 12.94 3.76 4.34
N LEU A 390 11.92 4.63 4.22
CA LEU A 390 11.81 5.58 3.10
C LEU A 390 13.02 6.53 3.04
N TYR A 391 13.63 6.86 4.19
CA TYR A 391 14.81 7.72 4.30
C TYR A 391 16.08 7.13 3.66
N ASN A 392 16.07 5.83 3.35
CA ASN A 392 17.14 5.18 2.60
C ASN A 392 17.00 5.41 1.08
N CYS A 393 15.88 5.96 0.60
CA CYS A 393 15.62 6.14 -0.81
C CYS A 393 16.43 7.31 -1.39
N PRO A 394 17.22 7.08 -2.46
CA PRO A 394 18.01 8.15 -3.08
C PRO A 394 17.15 9.20 -3.79
N THR A 395 15.92 8.85 -4.16
CA THR A 395 14.95 9.72 -4.83
C THR A 395 13.83 10.15 -3.90
N LEU A 396 14.04 10.12 -2.57
CA LEU A 396 13.07 10.65 -1.61
C LEU A 396 12.87 12.16 -1.88
N SER A 397 11.62 12.57 -2.01
CA SER A 397 11.26 13.97 -2.22
C SER A 397 11.65 14.82 -0.99
N PRO A 398 12.16 16.04 -1.19
CA PRO A 398 12.40 16.98 -0.09
C PRO A 398 11.10 17.35 0.65
N GLU A 399 9.93 17.20 0.00
CA GLU A 399 8.62 17.47 0.59
C GLU A 399 8.05 16.31 1.42
N PHE A 400 8.76 15.18 1.55
CA PHE A 400 8.26 14.00 2.27
C PHE A 400 7.76 14.31 3.69
N ASP A 401 8.50 15.15 4.43
CA ASP A 401 8.16 15.54 5.80
C ASP A 401 7.40 16.89 5.88
N ASN A 402 6.90 17.42 4.74
CA ASN A 402 6.04 18.60 4.76
C ASN A 402 4.71 18.29 5.46
N PRO A 403 4.39 18.91 6.62
CA PRO A 403 3.17 18.62 7.36
C PRO A 403 1.89 18.99 6.62
N SER A 404 1.96 19.88 5.64
CA SER A 404 0.82 20.29 4.82
C SER A 404 0.57 19.36 3.62
N GLY A 405 1.55 18.51 3.28
CA GLY A 405 1.54 17.70 2.07
C GLY A 405 1.81 18.51 0.80
N VAL A 406 1.62 17.85 -0.34
CA VAL A 406 1.90 18.41 -1.68
C VAL A 406 0.63 18.61 -2.49
N PRO A 407 0.52 19.70 -3.28
CA PRO A 407 -0.66 19.96 -4.10
C PRO A 407 -0.72 19.00 -5.29
N VAL A 408 -1.82 18.29 -5.45
CA VAL A 408 -2.01 17.26 -6.49
C VAL A 408 -2.46 17.92 -7.79
N SER A 409 -1.75 17.62 -8.89
CA SER A 409 -2.08 18.10 -10.23
C SER A 409 -2.77 17.05 -11.10
N ALA A 410 -2.48 15.76 -10.86
CA ALA A 410 -3.10 14.65 -11.57
C ALA A 410 -3.29 13.41 -10.69
N ILE A 411 -4.31 12.62 -11.04
CA ILE A 411 -4.56 11.30 -10.46
C ILE A 411 -4.59 10.29 -11.61
N ILE A 412 -3.80 9.24 -11.50
CA ILE A 412 -3.73 8.15 -12.47
C ILE A 412 -4.38 6.91 -11.87
N PHE A 413 -5.32 6.32 -12.60
CA PHE A 413 -5.82 4.97 -12.34
C PHE A 413 -5.26 4.03 -13.40
N GLY A 414 -4.86 2.83 -13.02
CA GLY A 414 -4.43 1.84 -13.98
C GLY A 414 -4.75 0.43 -13.56
N GLY A 415 -4.60 -0.47 -14.51
CA GLY A 415 -4.79 -1.90 -14.35
C GLY A 415 -4.01 -2.66 -15.41
N ARG A 416 -3.81 -3.96 -15.19
CA ARG A 416 -3.25 -4.86 -16.21
C ARG A 416 -4.36 -5.28 -17.16
N ARG A 417 -4.31 -4.82 -18.40
CA ARG A 417 -5.27 -5.18 -19.44
C ARG A 417 -4.52 -5.49 -20.73
N SER A 418 -4.68 -6.72 -21.23
CA SER A 418 -4.08 -7.15 -22.49
C SER A 418 -4.73 -6.47 -23.71
N ASP A 419 -5.98 -6.02 -23.58
CA ASP A 419 -6.76 -5.35 -24.62
C ASP A 419 -7.62 -4.19 -24.06
N THR A 420 -8.49 -3.62 -24.90
CA THR A 420 -9.58 -2.67 -24.56
C THR A 420 -9.14 -1.27 -24.09
N ILE A 421 -8.33 -1.19 -23.03
CA ILE A 421 -7.96 0.08 -22.38
C ILE A 421 -6.72 0.66 -23.08
N PRO A 422 -6.77 1.88 -23.64
CA PRO A 422 -5.64 2.49 -24.33
C PRO A 422 -4.47 2.75 -23.37
N LEU A 423 -3.28 2.97 -23.92
CA LEU A 423 -2.05 3.25 -23.16
C LEU A 423 -2.24 4.37 -22.14
N VAL A 424 -2.90 5.45 -22.55
CA VAL A 424 -3.30 6.56 -21.68
C VAL A 424 -4.54 7.26 -22.21
N SER A 425 -5.38 7.74 -21.32
CA SER A 425 -6.54 8.59 -21.64
C SER A 425 -6.90 9.50 -20.47
N GLU A 426 -7.15 10.77 -20.77
CA GLU A 426 -7.62 11.80 -19.82
C GLU A 426 -9.15 11.77 -19.74
N SER A 427 -9.71 11.98 -18.55
CA SER A 427 -11.15 12.07 -18.32
C SER A 427 -11.66 13.49 -18.61
N PHE A 428 -12.87 13.63 -19.14
CA PHE A 428 -13.48 14.93 -19.43
C PHE A 428 -13.53 15.91 -18.25
N ASP A 429 -13.88 15.39 -17.07
CA ASP A 429 -13.97 16.15 -15.84
C ASP A 429 -13.81 15.21 -14.63
N TRP A 430 -13.96 15.77 -13.43
CA TRP A 430 -13.86 15.03 -12.18
C TRP A 430 -14.90 13.90 -12.09
N THR A 431 -16.17 14.17 -12.37
CA THR A 431 -17.27 13.19 -12.25
C THR A 431 -17.06 12.02 -13.21
N HIS A 432 -16.67 12.31 -14.45
CA HIS A 432 -16.30 11.29 -15.42
C HIS A 432 -15.07 10.50 -14.97
N GLY A 433 -14.07 11.17 -14.40
CA GLY A 433 -12.90 10.49 -13.83
C GLY A 433 -13.24 9.56 -12.66
N VAL A 434 -14.14 9.96 -11.77
CA VAL A 434 -14.67 9.10 -10.70
C VAL A 434 -15.40 7.89 -11.29
N PHE A 435 -16.23 8.09 -12.32
CA PHE A 435 -16.88 6.98 -13.04
C PHE A 435 -15.86 5.98 -13.59
N ARG A 436 -14.86 6.46 -14.34
CA ARG A 436 -13.84 5.58 -14.93
C ARG A 436 -13.05 4.82 -13.87
N ALA A 437 -12.68 5.50 -12.79
CA ALA A 437 -11.98 4.89 -11.66
C ALA A 437 -12.85 3.85 -10.93
N SER A 438 -14.16 4.08 -10.83
CA SER A 438 -15.09 3.17 -10.15
C SER A 438 -15.39 1.87 -10.91
N ILE A 439 -15.13 1.85 -12.22
CA ILE A 439 -15.20 0.63 -13.06
C ILE A 439 -13.82 0.06 -13.38
N ASN A 440 -12.74 0.58 -12.81
CA ASN A 440 -11.38 0.13 -13.11
C ASN A 440 -11.26 -1.39 -12.96
N GLY A 441 -10.67 -2.03 -13.98
CA GLY A 441 -10.55 -3.47 -14.07
C GLY A 441 -9.11 -3.89 -14.34
N SER A 442 -8.68 -4.99 -13.73
CA SER A 442 -7.36 -5.57 -13.96
C SER A 442 -7.48 -7.09 -14.08
N GLU A 443 -6.71 -7.66 -15.00
CA GLU A 443 -6.59 -9.10 -15.17
C GLU A 443 -5.94 -9.75 -13.95
N THR A 444 -6.50 -10.89 -13.55
CA THR A 444 -5.91 -11.79 -12.55
C THR A 444 -4.65 -12.44 -13.11
N THR A 445 -3.56 -12.37 -12.34
CA THR A 445 -2.32 -13.09 -12.64
C THR A 445 -2.35 -14.50 -12.05
N THR A 446 -1.39 -15.34 -12.43
CA THR A 446 -1.14 -16.67 -11.83
C THR A 446 -0.94 -16.66 -10.31
N ALA A 447 -0.61 -15.50 -9.72
CA ALA A 447 -0.42 -15.33 -8.28
C ALA A 447 -1.73 -15.05 -7.51
N ALA A 448 -2.84 -14.74 -8.19
CA ALA A 448 -4.14 -14.59 -7.55
C ALA A 448 -4.86 -15.95 -7.48
N ILE A 449 -5.61 -16.21 -6.40
CA ILE A 449 -6.33 -17.48 -6.13
C ILE A 449 -7.59 -17.62 -7.04
N GLY A 450 -7.44 -17.41 -8.35
CA GLY A 450 -8.55 -17.41 -9.32
C GLY A 450 -8.12 -17.82 -10.72
N LYS A 451 -9.09 -17.93 -11.65
CA LYS A 451 -8.81 -18.18 -13.06
C LYS A 451 -7.96 -17.04 -13.62
N VAL A 452 -6.84 -17.36 -14.28
CA VAL A 452 -5.91 -16.40 -14.90
C VAL A 452 -6.57 -15.72 -16.09
N GLY A 453 -6.33 -14.42 -16.28
CA GLY A 453 -6.82 -13.64 -17.42
C GLY A 453 -8.27 -13.19 -17.32
N VAL A 454 -8.90 -13.31 -16.15
CA VAL A 454 -10.25 -12.76 -15.90
C VAL A 454 -10.11 -11.33 -15.39
N VAL A 455 -10.88 -10.41 -15.97
CA VAL A 455 -10.92 -9.02 -15.49
C VAL A 455 -11.65 -8.98 -14.14
N ARG A 456 -10.90 -8.69 -13.08
CA ARG A 456 -11.46 -8.37 -11.75
C ARG A 456 -11.61 -6.86 -11.66
N ARG A 457 -12.81 -6.39 -11.30
CA ARG A 457 -13.03 -4.99 -10.95
C ARG A 457 -12.33 -4.68 -9.64
N ASP A 458 -11.56 -3.60 -9.63
CA ASP A 458 -10.88 -3.09 -8.43
C ASP A 458 -10.98 -1.56 -8.42
N PRO A 459 -12.17 -1.02 -8.06
CA PRO A 459 -12.43 0.41 -8.08
C PRO A 459 -11.38 1.17 -7.28
N MET A 460 -10.73 2.15 -7.90
CA MET A 460 -9.65 2.94 -7.28
C MET A 460 -8.51 2.11 -6.65
N ALA A 461 -8.36 0.83 -7.03
CA ALA A 461 -7.50 -0.15 -6.35
C ALA A 461 -7.81 -0.34 -4.84
N MET A 462 -9.06 -0.09 -4.44
CA MET A 462 -9.53 -0.03 -3.05
C MET A 462 -10.48 -1.17 -2.68
N LEU A 463 -10.81 -2.11 -3.57
CA LEU A 463 -11.83 -3.14 -3.33
C LEU A 463 -11.64 -3.91 -2.00
N PRO A 464 -10.45 -4.42 -1.65
CA PRO A 464 -10.25 -5.14 -0.39
C PRO A 464 -9.91 -4.23 0.80
N PHE A 465 -10.00 -2.91 0.64
CA PHE A 465 -9.45 -1.91 1.55
C PHE A 465 -10.45 -0.83 2.00
N THR A 466 -11.54 -0.59 1.28
CA THR A 466 -12.57 0.36 1.71
C THR A 466 -13.26 -0.13 2.98
N GLY A 467 -13.20 0.65 4.06
CA GLY A 467 -13.71 0.28 5.38
C GLY A 467 -15.23 0.44 5.58
N TYR A 468 -15.99 0.61 4.50
CA TYR A 468 -17.44 0.81 4.48
C TYR A 468 -17.96 0.48 3.07
N ASN A 469 -19.26 0.67 2.84
CA ASN A 469 -19.91 0.35 1.59
C ASN A 469 -19.31 1.12 0.40
N MET A 470 -18.84 0.38 -0.61
CA MET A 470 -18.19 0.96 -1.79
C MET A 470 -19.08 1.95 -2.57
N ALA A 471 -20.41 1.81 -2.56
CA ALA A 471 -21.29 2.77 -3.23
C ALA A 471 -21.30 4.13 -2.52
N ASP A 472 -21.16 4.16 -1.20
CA ASP A 472 -21.01 5.43 -0.47
C ASP A 472 -19.62 6.01 -0.66
N TYR A 473 -18.61 5.16 -0.80
CA TYR A 473 -17.26 5.59 -1.14
C TYR A 473 -17.21 6.29 -2.51
N PHE A 474 -17.92 5.77 -3.49
CA PHE A 474 -18.10 6.46 -4.78
C PHE A 474 -18.80 7.81 -4.62
N ARG A 475 -19.86 7.87 -3.82
CA ARG A 475 -20.54 9.13 -3.51
C ARG A 475 -19.59 10.11 -2.84
N HIS A 476 -18.77 9.65 -1.90
CA HIS A 476 -17.79 10.47 -1.20
C HIS A 476 -16.80 11.13 -2.16
N TRP A 477 -16.27 10.38 -3.12
CA TRP A 477 -15.43 10.94 -4.19
C TRP A 477 -16.13 12.05 -5.01
N LEU A 478 -17.43 11.89 -5.31
CA LEU A 478 -18.23 12.92 -5.97
C LEU A 478 -18.41 14.16 -5.09
N GLU A 479 -18.70 13.99 -3.80
CA GLU A 479 -18.85 15.09 -2.84
C GLU A 479 -17.55 15.87 -2.61
N ILE A 480 -16.40 15.18 -2.59
CA ILE A 480 -15.08 15.84 -2.55
C ILE A 480 -14.92 16.75 -3.77
N GLY A 481 -15.26 16.26 -4.97
CA GLY A 481 -15.19 17.02 -6.21
C GLY A 481 -15.93 18.35 -6.16
N LYS A 482 -17.12 18.37 -5.55
CA LYS A 482 -17.95 19.59 -5.39
C LYS A 482 -17.28 20.68 -4.55
N ARG A 483 -16.27 20.33 -3.75
CA ARG A 483 -15.51 21.27 -2.90
C ARG A 483 -14.26 21.82 -3.59
N LEU A 484 -13.88 21.30 -4.74
CA LEU A 484 -12.66 21.68 -5.45
C LEU A 484 -12.92 22.87 -6.36
N THR A 485 -12.09 23.91 -6.26
CA THR A 485 -12.06 25.00 -7.24
C THR A 485 -11.03 24.74 -8.34
N LYS A 486 -10.07 23.85 -8.07
CA LYS A 486 -8.98 23.46 -8.97
C LYS A 486 -8.79 21.94 -8.89
N PRO A 487 -9.75 21.13 -9.40
CA PRO A 487 -9.64 19.68 -9.36
C PRO A 487 -8.42 19.19 -10.16
N PRO A 488 -7.67 18.18 -9.69
CA PRO A 488 -6.64 17.57 -10.51
C PRO A 488 -7.29 16.82 -11.68
N ARG A 489 -6.54 16.68 -12.77
CA ARG A 489 -6.99 15.92 -13.94
C ARG A 489 -6.87 14.42 -13.66
N ILE A 490 -7.85 13.64 -14.11
CA ILE A 490 -7.90 12.20 -13.87
C ILE A 490 -7.58 11.44 -15.15
N TYR A 491 -6.62 10.52 -15.08
CA TYR A 491 -6.15 9.72 -16.21
C TYR A 491 -6.37 8.24 -15.94
N SER A 492 -6.58 7.48 -17.02
CA SER A 492 -6.49 6.02 -17.02
C SER A 492 -5.28 5.62 -17.85
N VAL A 493 -4.48 4.68 -17.36
CA VAL A 493 -3.31 4.13 -18.06
C VAL A 493 -3.33 2.62 -18.13
N ASN A 494 -2.74 2.07 -19.18
CA ASN A 494 -2.54 0.64 -19.34
C ASN A 494 -1.20 0.33 -19.99
N TRP A 495 -0.23 -0.11 -19.18
CA TRP A 495 1.13 -0.44 -19.64
C TRP A 495 1.22 -1.82 -20.30
N PHE A 496 0.14 -2.60 -20.28
CA PHE A 496 0.22 -4.06 -20.38
C PHE A 496 -0.55 -4.63 -21.58
N GLN A 497 -0.92 -3.79 -22.54
CA GLN A 497 -1.53 -4.30 -23.77
C GLN A 497 -0.59 -5.27 -24.49
N LYS A 498 -1.20 -6.28 -25.10
CA LYS A 498 -0.49 -7.32 -25.83
C LYS A 498 -0.95 -7.39 -27.28
N ASP A 499 -0.03 -7.83 -28.14
CA ASP A 499 -0.34 -8.20 -29.52
C ASP A 499 -0.96 -9.60 -29.61
N GLU A 500 -1.21 -10.05 -30.84
CA GLU A 500 -1.82 -11.35 -31.14
C GLU A 500 -0.91 -12.51 -30.75
N GLU A 501 0.41 -12.28 -30.71
CA GLU A 501 1.46 -13.20 -30.25
C GLU A 501 1.67 -13.18 -28.73
N GLY A 502 0.92 -12.35 -28.00
CA GLY A 502 0.94 -12.25 -26.55
C GLY A 502 2.13 -11.47 -25.97
N GLN A 503 2.90 -10.76 -26.80
CA GLN A 503 4.00 -9.90 -26.42
C GLN A 503 3.49 -8.51 -26.01
N PHE A 504 4.20 -7.85 -25.09
CA PHE A 504 3.82 -6.50 -24.67
C PHE A 504 4.13 -5.48 -25.77
N MET A 505 3.10 -4.73 -26.19
CA MET A 505 3.24 -3.70 -27.23
C MET A 505 3.95 -2.43 -26.72
N TRP A 506 3.85 -2.15 -25.42
CA TRP A 506 4.53 -1.02 -24.79
C TRP A 506 5.71 -1.52 -23.91
N PRO A 507 6.92 -0.95 -24.05
CA PRO A 507 8.09 -1.40 -23.30
C PRO A 507 8.00 -1.17 -21.79
N GLY A 508 7.21 -0.20 -21.33
CA GLY A 508 6.99 0.07 -19.91
C GLY A 508 8.21 0.63 -19.18
N PHE A 509 8.27 0.42 -17.86
CA PHE A 509 9.38 0.87 -16.99
C PHE A 509 9.75 2.34 -17.23
N GLY A 510 11.03 2.64 -17.50
CA GLY A 510 11.52 4.00 -17.73
C GLY A 510 10.82 4.72 -18.89
N GLU A 511 10.36 3.98 -19.90
CA GLU A 511 9.65 4.53 -21.07
C GLU A 511 8.29 5.13 -20.69
N ASN A 512 7.70 4.72 -19.55
CA ASN A 512 6.48 5.34 -19.02
C ASN A 512 6.65 6.85 -18.78
N THR A 513 7.89 7.35 -18.64
CA THR A 513 8.20 8.79 -18.60
C THR A 513 7.60 9.55 -19.79
N ARG A 514 7.50 8.93 -20.97
CA ARG A 514 6.90 9.56 -22.17
C ARG A 514 5.41 9.83 -22.00
N VAL A 515 4.70 8.90 -21.35
CA VAL A 515 3.29 9.05 -21.02
C VAL A 515 3.11 10.08 -19.89
N ILE A 516 3.99 10.05 -18.88
CA ILE A 516 3.99 11.05 -17.80
C ILE A 516 4.25 12.46 -18.36
N LYS A 517 5.18 12.61 -19.32
CA LYS A 517 5.39 13.88 -20.03
C LYS A 517 4.11 14.36 -20.71
N TRP A 518 3.41 13.49 -21.44
CA TRP A 518 2.15 13.89 -22.08
C TRP A 518 1.10 14.32 -21.05
N ILE A 519 0.99 13.63 -19.91
CA ILE A 519 0.12 14.05 -18.80
C ILE A 519 0.47 15.46 -18.32
N ILE A 520 1.76 15.75 -18.07
CA ILE A 520 2.23 17.07 -17.64
C ILE A 520 1.94 18.13 -18.70
N ASP A 521 2.20 17.84 -19.97
CA ASP A 521 1.91 18.76 -21.07
C ASP A 521 0.41 19.03 -21.21
N ARG A 522 -0.46 18.03 -20.99
CA ARG A 522 -1.91 18.23 -20.96
C ARG A 522 -2.32 19.18 -19.84
N ILE A 523 -1.79 19.00 -18.63
CA ILE A 523 -2.02 19.89 -17.48
C ILE A 523 -1.58 21.32 -17.80
N LYS A 524 -0.41 21.49 -18.43
CA LYS A 524 0.15 22.79 -18.82
C LYS A 524 -0.45 23.38 -20.10
N GLY A 525 -1.36 22.67 -20.79
CA GLY A 525 -1.93 23.12 -22.06
C GLY A 525 -0.97 23.09 -23.25
N LYS A 526 0.13 22.33 -23.15
CA LYS A 526 1.19 22.17 -24.15
C LYS A 526 0.97 20.95 -25.08
N ALA A 527 0.02 20.05 -24.79
CA ALA A 527 -0.29 18.88 -25.62
C ALA A 527 -1.77 18.82 -26.05
N GLN A 528 -2.01 18.20 -27.19
CA GLN A 528 -3.35 17.95 -27.75
C GLN A 528 -3.81 16.51 -27.45
N ALA A 529 -5.08 16.25 -27.73
CA ALA A 529 -5.71 14.94 -27.60
C ALA A 529 -6.89 14.82 -28.59
N ALA A 530 -7.21 13.60 -29.00
CA ALA A 530 -8.42 13.27 -29.73
C ALA A 530 -9.53 12.88 -28.76
N GLU A 531 -10.75 13.39 -28.99
CA GLU A 531 -11.92 13.01 -28.23
C GLU A 531 -12.44 11.64 -28.67
N THR A 532 -12.78 10.81 -27.69
CA THR A 532 -13.32 9.45 -27.87
C THR A 532 -14.46 9.24 -26.86
N PRO A 533 -15.32 8.22 -27.01
CA PRO A 533 -16.37 7.93 -26.04
C PRO A 533 -15.91 7.73 -24.58
N ILE A 534 -14.62 7.44 -24.37
CA ILE A 534 -14.04 7.09 -23.06
C ILE A 534 -13.21 8.23 -22.46
N GLY A 535 -13.14 9.39 -23.12
CA GLY A 535 -12.27 10.50 -22.75
C GLY A 535 -11.37 10.97 -23.88
N LEU A 536 -10.29 11.66 -23.52
CA LEU A 536 -9.33 12.24 -24.44
C LEU A 536 -8.08 11.35 -24.53
N VAL A 537 -7.74 10.89 -25.72
CA VAL A 537 -6.58 10.01 -25.99
C VAL A 537 -5.52 10.82 -26.76
N PRO A 538 -4.21 10.66 -26.49
CA PRO A 538 -3.19 11.34 -27.30
C PRO A 538 -3.35 10.98 -28.78
N ARG A 539 -3.08 11.95 -29.67
CA ARG A 539 -2.78 11.57 -31.05
C ARG A 539 -1.37 10.98 -31.03
N PRO A 540 -1.04 10.00 -31.87
CA PRO A 540 0.29 9.39 -31.87
C PRO A 540 1.46 10.39 -31.97
N GLN A 541 1.28 11.52 -32.68
CA GLN A 541 2.28 12.60 -32.78
C GLN A 541 2.44 13.48 -31.53
N ASP A 542 1.50 13.40 -30.57
CA ASP A 542 1.56 14.16 -29.32
C ASP A 542 2.37 13.43 -28.23
N LEU A 543 2.80 12.18 -28.48
CA LEU A 543 3.71 11.45 -27.60
C LEU A 543 5.16 11.67 -28.04
N CYS A 544 6.04 11.91 -27.08
CA CYS A 544 7.48 12.01 -27.33
C CYS A 544 8.08 10.62 -27.53
N LEU A 545 8.44 10.27 -28.77
CA LEU A 545 9.02 8.98 -29.14
C LEU A 545 10.53 9.05 -29.41
N GLU A 546 11.18 10.17 -29.08
CA GLU A 546 12.62 10.35 -29.31
C GLU A 546 13.44 9.25 -28.63
N GLY A 547 14.25 8.53 -29.41
CA GLY A 547 15.04 7.39 -28.92
C GLY A 547 14.25 6.10 -28.65
N LEU A 548 12.95 6.06 -28.97
CA LEU A 548 12.13 4.85 -28.86
C LEU A 548 11.76 4.32 -30.25
N GLU A 549 12.26 3.12 -30.56
CA GLU A 549 11.87 2.39 -31.77
C GLU A 549 10.52 1.69 -31.53
N ILE A 550 9.45 2.30 -32.03
CA ILE A 550 8.11 1.70 -32.03
C ILE A 550 7.45 1.90 -33.39
N GLU A 551 6.95 0.81 -33.96
CA GLU A 551 6.25 0.88 -35.23
C GLU A 551 4.96 1.69 -35.11
N ARG A 552 4.68 2.52 -36.13
CA ARG A 552 3.52 3.42 -36.12
C ARG A 552 2.19 2.67 -35.88
N LYS A 553 2.01 1.51 -36.50
CA LYS A 553 0.81 0.67 -36.33
C LYS A 553 0.65 0.17 -34.89
N VAL A 554 1.75 -0.12 -34.19
CA VAL A 554 1.73 -0.59 -32.79
C VAL A 554 1.32 0.57 -31.89
N LEU A 555 1.84 1.77 -32.16
CA LEU A 555 1.43 2.97 -31.42
C LEU A 555 -0.05 3.32 -31.64
N GLU A 556 -0.52 3.24 -32.89
CA GLU A 556 -1.94 3.45 -33.19
C GLU A 556 -2.83 2.43 -32.49
N ARG A 557 -2.40 1.15 -32.47
CA ARG A 557 -3.08 0.09 -31.73
C ARG A 557 -3.14 0.36 -30.22
N LEU A 558 -2.03 0.80 -29.63
CA LEU A 558 -1.94 1.15 -28.21
C LEU A 558 -2.92 2.26 -27.81
N LEU A 559 -3.28 3.14 -28.75
CA LEU A 559 -4.15 4.30 -28.51
C LEU A 559 -5.58 4.08 -29.03
N GLU A 560 -5.87 2.92 -29.62
CA GLU A 560 -7.14 2.66 -30.27
C GLU A 560 -8.26 2.43 -29.25
N VAL A 561 -9.47 2.91 -29.57
CA VAL A 561 -10.70 2.66 -28.82
C VAL A 561 -11.64 1.82 -29.67
N ARG A 562 -11.65 0.50 -29.44
CA ARG A 562 -12.41 -0.45 -30.26
C ARG A 562 -13.81 -0.71 -29.74
N ALA A 563 -14.83 -0.39 -30.56
CA ALA A 563 -16.22 -0.53 -30.16
C ALA A 563 -16.62 -1.94 -29.70
N GLN A 564 -16.12 -2.99 -30.37
CA GLN A 564 -16.45 -4.37 -30.00
C GLN A 564 -15.88 -4.75 -28.62
N GLU A 565 -14.64 -4.37 -28.33
CA GLU A 565 -13.99 -4.59 -27.03
C GLU A 565 -14.73 -3.81 -25.92
N TRP A 566 -15.11 -2.57 -26.19
CA TRP A 566 -15.81 -1.71 -25.24
C TRP A 566 -17.25 -2.13 -24.94
N ARG A 567 -17.99 -2.72 -25.89
CA ARG A 567 -19.33 -3.30 -25.60
C ARG A 567 -19.26 -4.38 -24.51
N LYS A 568 -18.23 -5.22 -24.55
CA LYS A 568 -17.99 -6.25 -23.52
C LYS A 568 -17.66 -5.61 -22.17
N GLU A 569 -16.74 -4.63 -22.18
CA GLU A 569 -16.34 -3.90 -20.98
C GLU A 569 -17.52 -3.20 -20.28
N VAL A 570 -18.41 -2.60 -21.07
CA VAL A 570 -19.63 -1.94 -20.59
C VAL A 570 -20.59 -2.92 -19.93
N ALA A 571 -20.81 -4.10 -20.54
CA ALA A 571 -21.66 -5.14 -19.97
C ALA A 571 -21.10 -5.67 -18.63
N GLU A 572 -19.77 -5.84 -18.53
CA GLU A 572 -19.12 -6.23 -17.28
C GLU A 572 -19.20 -5.14 -16.20
N ALA A 573 -19.07 -3.87 -16.57
CA ALA A 573 -19.25 -2.74 -15.67
C ALA A 573 -20.69 -2.65 -15.14
N GLU A 574 -21.68 -2.89 -15.99
CA GLU A 574 -23.09 -2.98 -15.59
C GLU A 574 -23.34 -4.11 -14.60
N ALA A 575 -22.83 -5.31 -14.88
CA ALA A 575 -22.96 -6.46 -13.98
C ALA A 575 -22.31 -6.17 -12.61
N PHE A 576 -21.15 -5.50 -12.60
CA PHE A 576 -20.50 -5.06 -11.38
C PHE A 576 -21.35 -4.04 -10.61
N TYR A 577 -21.96 -3.06 -11.28
CA TYR A 577 -22.79 -2.05 -10.65
C TYR A 577 -24.11 -2.58 -10.09
N ALA A 578 -24.67 -3.64 -10.67
CA ALA A 578 -25.91 -4.25 -10.22
C ALA A 578 -25.87 -4.66 -8.72
N GLN A 579 -24.71 -5.05 -8.19
CA GLN A 579 -24.55 -5.47 -6.80
C GLN A 579 -24.85 -4.36 -5.76
N PHE A 580 -24.79 -3.10 -6.17
CA PHE A 580 -25.00 -1.94 -5.28
C PHE A 580 -26.46 -1.49 -5.21
N GLY A 581 -27.36 -2.13 -5.98
CA GLY A 581 -28.79 -1.85 -5.95
C GLY A 581 -29.08 -0.36 -6.15
N GLN A 582 -29.98 0.22 -5.35
CA GLN A 582 -30.30 1.67 -5.39
C GLN A 582 -29.22 2.58 -4.78
N ARG A 583 -28.27 2.02 -4.01
CA ARG A 583 -27.23 2.80 -3.31
C ARG A 583 -26.18 3.38 -4.25
N LEU A 584 -26.00 2.80 -5.45
CA LEU A 584 -25.09 3.33 -6.47
C LEU A 584 -25.49 4.76 -6.87
N PRO A 585 -24.55 5.74 -6.84
CA PRO A 585 -24.82 7.13 -7.21
C PRO A 585 -25.41 7.27 -8.63
N GLN A 586 -26.34 8.20 -8.80
CA GLN A 586 -27.05 8.40 -10.07
C GLN A 586 -26.13 8.92 -11.16
N GLU A 587 -25.14 9.73 -10.81
CA GLU A 587 -24.12 10.28 -11.69
C GLU A 587 -23.33 9.15 -12.38
N LEU A 588 -22.97 8.11 -11.62
CA LEU A 588 -22.23 6.96 -12.16
C LEU A 588 -23.08 6.09 -13.08
N ARG A 589 -24.38 5.94 -12.78
CA ARG A 589 -25.31 5.29 -13.70
C ARG A 589 -25.45 6.06 -14.98
N HIS A 590 -25.58 7.39 -14.89
CA HIS A 590 -25.72 8.23 -16.07
C HIS A 590 -24.50 8.13 -17.00
N HIS A 591 -23.29 8.15 -16.44
CA HIS A 591 -22.08 7.92 -17.24
C HIS A 591 -22.04 6.52 -17.87
N LEU A 592 -22.46 5.46 -17.16
CA LEU A 592 -22.55 4.12 -17.74
C LEU A 592 -23.55 4.06 -18.91
N GLU A 593 -24.72 4.69 -18.76
CA GLU A 593 -25.73 4.75 -19.82
C GLU A 593 -25.27 5.55 -21.04
N ASN A 594 -24.51 6.63 -20.83
CA ASN A 594 -23.92 7.38 -21.94
C ASN A 594 -22.86 6.56 -22.66
N LEU A 595 -22.03 5.82 -21.91
CA LEU A 595 -21.02 4.93 -22.48
C LEU A 595 -21.67 3.78 -23.29
N LYS A 596 -22.78 3.22 -22.80
CA LYS A 596 -23.60 2.24 -23.54
C LYS A 596 -24.16 2.79 -24.84
N LYS A 597 -24.61 4.05 -24.87
CA LYS A 597 -25.14 4.66 -26.10
C LYS A 597 -24.05 4.92 -27.14
N ALA A 598 -22.81 5.13 -26.69
CA ALA A 598 -21.70 5.44 -27.57
C ALA A 598 -21.10 4.20 -28.29
N PHE A 599 -21.41 2.98 -27.81
CA PHE A 599 -20.89 1.72 -28.35
C PHE A 599 -22.01 0.74 -28.68
#